data_AF-A0AAJ1QGZ7-F1
#
_entry.id   AF-A0AAJ1QGZ7-F1
#
_cell.length_a   1.000
_cell.length_b   1.000
_cell.length_c   1.000
_cell.angle_alpha   90.00
_cell.angle_beta   90.00
_cell.angle_gamma   90.00
#
_symmetry.space_group_name_H-M   'P 1'
#
loop_
_entity.id
_entity.type
_entity.pdbx_description
1 polymer ?
#
loop_
_entity_poly.entity_id
_entity_poly.type
_entity_poly.pdbx_seq_one_letter_code
_entity_poly.pdbx_strand_id
1 'polypeptide(L)'
;MVGNVSEVLLHYNTLITNKIIHNNTKGKLTFAFCYFIRKMGYIFKKNYFLFLNLPTEVLWRNGDKISYTYDASGVKLAKVVTEGEGVRVTTTDYINGFQYKQVDSPTSKQVKRLEFFPTTEGYVSVTGGTAFNYVYNYTDHFDS
;
A
#
# COMPACT_ATOMS: atom_id res chain seq x y z
N MET A 1 -5.80 4.53 25.59
CA MET A 1 -6.42 3.48 24.76
C MET A 1 -5.55 3.31 23.52
N VAL A 2 -4.85 2.17 23.44
CA VAL A 2 -3.89 1.87 22.36
C VAL A 2 -4.72 1.41 21.15
N GLY A 3 -5.02 2.35 20.25
CA GLY A 3 -5.66 2.02 18.98
C GLY A 3 -4.78 1.05 18.21
N ASN A 4 -5.34 -0.09 17.84
CA ASN A 4 -4.65 -1.13 17.10
C ASN A 4 -4.09 -0.54 15.80
N VAL A 5 -2.87 -0.90 15.40
CA VAL A 5 -2.22 -0.41 14.17
C VAL A 5 -3.10 -0.66 12.94
N SER A 6 -3.99 -1.67 12.99
CA SER A 6 -5.01 -1.96 11.98
C SER A 6 -6.13 -0.92 11.86
N GLU A 7 -6.56 -0.29 12.96
CA GLU A 7 -7.65 0.71 12.95
C GLU A 7 -7.15 2.09 12.52
N VAL A 8 -5.90 2.42 12.89
CA VAL A 8 -5.19 3.57 12.33
C VAL A 8 -4.90 3.33 10.85
N LEU A 9 -4.61 2.10 10.42
CA LEU A 9 -4.49 1.80 8.98
C LEU A 9 -5.80 2.04 8.20
N LEU A 10 -6.99 1.87 8.79
CA LEU A 10 -8.26 2.05 8.08
C LEU A 10 -8.61 3.53 7.85
N HIS A 11 -8.43 4.39 8.87
CA HIS A 11 -8.72 5.83 8.75
C HIS A 11 -7.68 6.58 7.91
N TYR A 12 -6.45 6.06 7.86
CA TYR A 12 -5.37 6.70 7.11
C TYR A 12 -5.18 6.08 5.72
N ASN A 13 -5.58 4.83 5.47
CA ASN A 13 -5.70 4.34 4.08
C ASN A 13 -6.76 5.13 3.31
N THR A 14 -7.87 5.58 3.88
CA THR A 14 -8.81 6.45 3.13
C THR A 14 -8.16 7.79 2.74
N LEU A 15 -7.31 8.39 3.57
CA LEU A 15 -6.64 9.66 3.25
C LEU A 15 -5.41 9.49 2.33
N ILE A 16 -4.64 8.42 2.52
CA ILE A 16 -3.45 8.10 1.72
C ILE A 16 -3.86 7.52 0.37
N THR A 17 -4.91 6.69 0.32
CA THR A 17 -5.40 6.03 -0.90
C THR A 17 -6.30 6.96 -1.71
N ASN A 18 -7.19 7.77 -1.11
CA ASN A 18 -8.00 8.72 -1.91
C ASN A 18 -7.18 9.88 -2.49
N LYS A 19 -6.04 10.25 -1.89
CA LYS A 19 -5.18 11.32 -2.44
C LYS A 19 -4.10 10.82 -3.42
N ILE A 20 -3.69 9.55 -3.29
CA ILE A 20 -2.73 8.91 -4.21
C ILE A 20 -3.43 8.29 -5.42
N ILE A 21 -4.67 7.80 -5.30
CA ILE A 21 -5.42 7.22 -6.44
C ILE A 21 -6.08 8.29 -7.33
N HIS A 22 -6.39 9.49 -6.83
CA HIS A 22 -6.95 10.57 -7.66
C HIS A 22 -5.92 11.42 -8.42
N ASN A 23 -4.63 11.08 -8.38
CA ASN A 23 -3.64 11.74 -9.21
C ASN A 23 -3.00 10.73 -10.15
N ASN A 24 -3.61 10.59 -11.33
CA ASN A 24 -2.98 10.07 -12.54
C ASN A 24 -1.83 10.98 -13.04
N THR A 25 -1.09 11.62 -12.13
CA THR A 25 0.08 12.45 -12.42
C THR A 25 1.26 11.91 -11.61
N LYS A 26 2.09 11.18 -12.34
CA LYS A 26 3.44 10.70 -12.02
C LYS A 26 4.10 11.42 -10.82
N GLY A 27 4.09 10.76 -9.67
CA GLY A 27 5.26 10.67 -8.79
C GLY A 27 5.83 11.93 -8.14
N LYS A 28 5.01 12.86 -7.61
CA LYS A 28 5.51 13.92 -6.71
C LYS A 28 4.81 13.89 -5.35
N LEU A 29 5.54 13.43 -4.33
CA LEU A 29 5.24 13.76 -2.93
C LEU A 29 5.54 15.26 -2.74
N THR A 30 4.52 16.07 -2.48
CA THR A 30 4.68 17.51 -2.32
C THR A 30 5.41 17.84 -1.01
N PHE A 31 6.19 18.93 -0.96
CA PHE A 31 6.98 19.33 0.22
C PHE A 31 6.14 19.42 1.51
N ALA A 32 4.88 19.86 1.41
CA ALA A 32 3.95 19.92 2.53
C ALA A 32 3.64 18.54 3.13
N PHE A 33 3.55 17.50 2.28
CA PHE A 33 3.33 16.12 2.72
C PHE A 33 4.55 15.57 3.45
N CYS A 34 5.76 15.79 2.92
CA CYS A 34 7.00 15.38 3.58
C CYS A 34 7.20 16.07 4.96
N TYR A 35 6.82 17.34 5.07
CA TYR A 35 6.89 18.09 6.33
C TYR A 35 5.92 17.53 7.38
N PHE A 36 4.66 17.29 7.01
CA PHE A 36 3.65 16.76 7.92
C PHE A 36 4.05 15.39 8.50
N ILE A 37 4.53 14.52 7.61
CA ILE A 37 5.04 13.19 7.97
C ILE A 37 6.23 13.29 8.94
N ARG A 38 7.20 14.17 8.66
CA ARG A 38 8.39 14.33 9.51
C ARG A 38 8.04 14.90 10.89
N LYS A 39 7.04 15.80 10.95
CA LYS A 39 6.48 16.33 12.21
C LYS A 39 5.78 15.23 13.03
N MET A 40 5.24 14.20 12.40
CA MET A 40 4.65 13.02 13.04
C MET A 40 5.70 11.95 13.41
N GLY A 41 6.99 12.21 13.16
CA GLY A 41 8.09 11.33 13.56
C GLY A 41 8.40 10.19 12.57
N TYR A 42 7.89 10.25 11.35
CA TYR A 42 8.19 9.25 10.31
C TYR A 42 9.36 9.68 9.43
N ILE A 43 10.14 8.71 8.96
CA ILE A 43 11.28 8.92 8.06
C ILE A 43 11.01 8.20 6.74
N PHE A 44 11.10 8.92 5.62
CA PHE A 44 11.10 8.33 4.28
C PHE A 44 12.52 8.22 3.74
N LYS A 45 12.88 7.03 3.26
CA LYS A 45 14.04 6.86 2.40
C LYS A 45 13.58 6.75 0.95
N LYS A 46 14.39 7.35 0.09
CA LYS A 46 14.18 7.43 -1.34
C LYS A 46 15.39 6.80 -2.01
N ASN A 47 15.16 6.00 -3.03
CA ASN A 47 16.24 5.47 -3.85
C ASN A 47 16.54 6.48 -4.97
N TYR A 48 17.80 6.88 -5.07
CA TYR A 48 18.28 7.88 -6.03
C TYR A 48 18.89 7.25 -7.30
N PHE A 49 18.93 5.91 -7.40
CA PHE A 49 19.59 5.20 -8.49
C PHE A 49 18.76 5.18 -9.78
N LEU A 50 17.43 5.34 -9.68
CA LEU A 50 16.53 5.55 -10.81
C LEU A 50 15.82 6.91 -10.65
N PHE A 51 15.72 7.67 -11.75
CA PHE A 51 15.12 9.02 -11.87
C PHE A 51 13.66 9.16 -11.38
N LEU A 52 13.05 8.10 -10.87
CA LEU A 52 11.61 8.01 -10.61
C LEU A 52 11.18 8.55 -9.25
N ASN A 53 12.12 8.96 -8.41
CA ASN A 53 11.81 9.64 -7.16
C ASN A 53 10.82 8.88 -6.24
N LEU A 54 10.85 7.55 -6.27
CA LEU A 54 9.90 6.69 -5.57
C LEU A 54 10.33 6.41 -4.12
N PRO A 55 9.39 6.34 -3.17
CA PRO A 55 9.69 5.98 -1.79
C PRO A 55 10.04 4.49 -1.70
N THR A 56 11.15 4.13 -1.07
CA THR A 56 11.55 2.72 -0.91
C THR A 56 11.36 2.21 0.50
N GLU A 57 11.40 3.10 1.49
CA GLU A 57 11.20 2.73 2.89
C GLU A 57 10.47 3.85 3.65
N VAL A 58 9.55 3.44 4.52
CA VAL A 58 8.92 4.27 5.55
C VAL A 58 9.25 3.64 6.89
N LEU A 59 9.84 4.41 7.80
CA LEU A 59 10.26 3.93 9.12
C LEU A 59 9.51 4.70 10.22
N TRP A 60 9.01 3.94 11.20
CA TRP A 60 8.42 4.45 12.43
C TRP A 60 9.44 4.43 13.57
N ARG A 61 9.22 5.28 14.57
CA ARG A 61 10.11 5.39 15.73
C ARG A 61 10.21 4.10 16.56
N ASN A 62 9.17 3.27 16.54
CA ASN A 62 9.11 1.99 17.25
C ASN A 62 9.77 0.84 16.46
N GLY A 63 10.41 1.11 15.32
CA GLY A 63 11.07 0.09 14.50
C GLY A 63 10.18 -0.57 13.46
N ASP A 64 8.86 -0.31 13.48
CA ASP A 64 7.96 -0.75 12.40
C ASP A 64 8.38 -0.08 11.10
N LYS A 65 8.20 -0.78 9.97
CA LYS A 65 8.56 -0.26 8.66
C LYS A 65 7.66 -0.75 7.54
N ILE A 66 7.64 0.01 6.46
CA ILE A 66 7.11 -0.40 5.16
C ILE A 66 8.22 -0.28 4.14
N SER A 67 8.49 -1.36 3.41
CA SER A 67 9.43 -1.39 2.29
C SER A 67 8.68 -1.60 0.98
N TYR A 68 9.15 -0.95 -0.09
CA TYR A 68 8.58 -1.07 -1.42
C TYR A 68 9.63 -1.50 -2.43
N THR A 69 9.25 -2.43 -3.30
CA THR A 69 10.06 -2.88 -4.44
C THR A 69 9.39 -2.44 -5.72
N TYR A 70 10.18 -1.92 -6.65
CA TYR A 70 9.74 -1.46 -7.97
C TYR A 70 10.61 -2.10 -9.05
N ASP A 71 10.07 -2.22 -10.26
CA ASP A 71 10.87 -2.54 -11.43
C ASP A 71 11.63 -1.30 -11.94
N ALA A 72 12.41 -1.48 -13.01
CA ALA A 72 13.18 -0.39 -13.63
C ALA A 72 12.30 0.69 -14.30
N SER A 73 11.00 0.42 -14.52
CA SER A 73 10.04 1.38 -15.07
C SER A 73 9.29 2.16 -13.98
N GLY A 74 9.43 1.76 -12.71
CA GLY A 74 8.74 2.35 -11.56
C GLY A 74 7.41 1.68 -11.21
N VAL A 75 7.09 0.56 -11.84
CA VAL A 75 5.92 -0.24 -11.48
C VAL A 75 6.21 -0.92 -10.15
N LYS A 76 5.26 -0.82 -9.21
CA LYS A 76 5.37 -1.45 -7.90
C LYS A 76 5.24 -2.96 -8.06
N LEU A 77 6.22 -3.70 -7.54
CA LEU A 77 6.26 -5.16 -7.54
C LEU A 77 5.86 -5.74 -6.19
N ALA A 78 6.28 -5.10 -5.09
CA ALA A 78 5.98 -5.58 -3.74
C ALA A 78 5.88 -4.45 -2.72
N LYS A 79 5.13 -4.73 -1.64
CA LYS A 79 5.08 -3.97 -0.40
C LYS A 79 5.28 -4.94 0.76
N VAL A 80 6.21 -4.64 1.65
CA VAL A 80 6.45 -5.42 2.87
C VAL A 80 6.22 -4.53 4.07
N VAL A 81 5.30 -4.91 4.95
CA VAL A 81 5.04 -4.25 6.23
C VAL A 81 5.64 -5.10 7.34
N THR A 82 6.52 -4.54 8.15
CA THR A 82 7.14 -5.20 9.29
C THR A 82 6.69 -4.51 10.56
N GLU A 83 6.09 -5.27 11.48
CA GLU A 83 5.50 -4.78 12.71
C GLU A 83 6.01 -5.56 13.92
N GLY A 84 6.08 -4.88 15.07
CA GLY A 84 6.46 -5.48 16.34
C GLY A 84 7.89 -6.01 16.29
N GLU A 85 8.81 -5.20 15.78
CA GLU A 85 10.24 -5.56 15.68
C GLU A 85 10.51 -6.82 14.83
N GLY A 86 9.66 -7.08 13.82
CA GLY A 86 9.81 -8.23 12.93
C GLY A 86 8.98 -9.45 13.31
N VAL A 87 8.19 -9.38 14.39
CA VAL A 87 7.29 -10.46 14.79
C VAL A 87 6.21 -10.71 13.74
N ARG A 88 5.69 -9.65 13.10
CA ARG A 88 4.71 -9.78 12.02
C ARG A 88 5.22 -9.14 10.74
N VAL A 89 5.30 -9.92 9.67
CA VAL A 89 5.67 -9.44 8.35
C VAL A 89 4.51 -9.68 7.39
N THR A 90 3.97 -8.63 6.80
CA THR A 90 2.95 -8.73 5.77
C THR A 90 3.54 -8.37 4.42
N THR A 91 3.62 -9.33 3.51
CA THR A 91 4.06 -9.13 2.14
C THR A 91 2.85 -9.03 1.22
N THR A 92 2.83 -8.02 0.35
CA THR A 92 1.84 -7.86 -0.72
C THR A 92 2.57 -7.77 -2.05
N ASP A 93 2.35 -8.75 -2.91
CA ASP A 93 2.91 -8.79 -4.26
C ASP A 93 1.90 -8.26 -5.28
N TYR A 94 2.39 -7.44 -6.20
CA TYR A 94 1.63 -6.80 -7.26
C TYR A 94 2.05 -7.40 -8.60
N ILE A 95 1.16 -8.16 -9.22
CA ILE A 95 1.42 -8.88 -10.47
C ILE A 95 0.28 -8.59 -11.43
N ASN A 96 0.55 -7.85 -12.51
CA ASN A 96 -0.44 -7.53 -13.56
C ASN A 96 -1.77 -6.97 -13.00
N GLY A 97 -1.70 -6.16 -11.94
CA GLY A 97 -2.87 -5.60 -11.25
C GLY A 97 -3.47 -6.46 -10.15
N PHE A 98 -3.14 -7.75 -10.08
CA PHE A 98 -3.52 -8.64 -8.99
C PHE A 98 -2.65 -8.38 -7.77
N GLN A 99 -3.26 -8.46 -6.58
CA GLN A 99 -2.57 -8.30 -5.30
C GLN A 99 -2.68 -9.59 -4.49
N TYR A 100 -1.54 -10.13 -4.11
CA TYR A 100 -1.45 -11.32 -3.27
C TYR A 100 -0.82 -10.99 -1.94
N LYS A 101 -1.49 -11.33 -0.84
CA LYS A 101 -1.03 -11.06 0.52
C LYS A 101 -0.59 -12.34 1.22
N GLN A 102 0.53 -12.24 1.91
CA GLN A 102 1.03 -13.25 2.83
C GLN A 102 1.32 -12.56 4.17
N VAL A 103 1.02 -13.24 5.27
CA VAL A 103 1.31 -12.75 6.62
C VAL A 103 2.17 -13.78 7.33
N ASP A 104 3.41 -13.42 7.58
CA ASP A 104 4.34 -14.17 8.40
C ASP A 104 4.20 -13.76 9.87
N SER A 105 3.90 -14.73 10.73
CA SER A 105 3.77 -14.54 12.19
C SER A 105 4.05 -15.87 12.92
N PRO A 106 4.57 -15.85 14.16
CA PRO A 106 4.79 -17.06 14.97
C PRO A 106 3.55 -17.95 15.12
N THR A 107 2.36 -17.35 15.03
CA THR A 107 1.06 -18.00 15.27
C THR A 107 0.29 -18.35 14.00
N SER A 108 0.79 -18.04 12.80
CA SER A 108 0.03 -18.24 11.55
C SER A 108 0.83 -19.01 10.51
N LYS A 109 0.20 -20.03 9.92
CA LYS A 109 0.76 -20.77 8.78
C LYS A 109 0.80 -19.86 7.55
N GLN A 110 1.94 -19.84 6.88
CA GLN A 110 2.15 -19.07 5.65
C GLN A 110 1.23 -19.55 4.55
N VAL A 111 0.29 -18.69 4.15
CA VAL A 111 -0.52 -18.90 2.96
C VAL A 111 -0.62 -17.57 2.23
N LYS A 112 -0.09 -17.53 1.01
CA LYS A 112 -0.31 -16.42 0.10
C LYS A 112 -1.73 -16.52 -0.47
N ARG A 113 -2.51 -15.43 -0.36
CA ARG A 113 -3.91 -15.37 -0.81
C ARG A 113 -4.11 -14.19 -1.74
N LEU A 114 -4.97 -14.38 -2.75
CA LEU A 114 -5.46 -13.28 -3.56
C LEU A 114 -6.35 -12.38 -2.69
N GLU A 115 -6.07 -11.08 -2.69
CA GLU A 115 -6.86 -10.08 -1.95
C GLU A 115 -7.54 -9.09 -2.87
N PHE A 116 -7.00 -8.83 -4.06
CA PHE A 116 -7.53 -7.81 -4.96
C PHE A 116 -7.17 -8.07 -6.42
N PHE A 117 -8.07 -7.71 -7.33
CA PHE A 117 -7.77 -7.58 -8.76
C PHE A 117 -8.74 -6.61 -9.46
N PRO A 118 -8.30 -5.93 -10.54
CA PRO A 118 -9.16 -5.02 -11.30
C PRO A 118 -10.12 -5.78 -12.23
N THR A 119 -11.23 -5.14 -12.57
CA THR A 119 -12.15 -5.55 -13.64
C THR A 119 -12.30 -4.41 -14.66
N THR A 120 -12.99 -4.64 -15.77
CA THR A 120 -13.26 -3.61 -16.78
C THR A 120 -14.10 -2.45 -16.24
N GLU A 121 -14.93 -2.72 -15.23
CA GLU A 121 -15.92 -1.76 -14.67
C GLU A 121 -15.57 -1.32 -13.24
N GLY A 122 -14.44 -1.76 -12.70
CA GLY A 122 -14.08 -1.48 -11.31
C GLY A 122 -13.05 -2.46 -10.77
N TYR A 123 -13.35 -3.08 -9.63
CA TYR A 123 -12.44 -4.02 -8.99
C TYR A 123 -13.14 -5.04 -8.09
N VAL A 124 -12.39 -6.08 -7.72
CA VAL A 124 -12.80 -7.09 -6.75
C VAL A 124 -11.85 -7.08 -5.56
N SER A 125 -12.41 -7.09 -4.34
CA SER A 125 -11.68 -7.35 -3.11
C SER A 125 -12.12 -8.69 -2.50
N VAL A 126 -11.15 -9.55 -2.18
CA VAL A 126 -11.39 -10.89 -1.64
C VAL A 126 -11.21 -10.88 -0.13
N THR A 127 -12.23 -11.32 0.60
CA THR A 127 -12.22 -11.42 2.07
C THR A 127 -12.19 -12.88 2.48
N GLY A 128 -11.30 -13.23 3.43
CA GLY A 128 -11.19 -14.60 3.94
C GLY A 128 -10.69 -15.63 2.90
N GLY A 129 -10.27 -15.17 1.71
CA GLY A 129 -9.88 -16.03 0.59
C GLY A 129 -11.03 -16.72 -0.14
N THR A 130 -12.30 -16.42 0.20
CA THR A 130 -13.48 -17.09 -0.38
C THR A 130 -14.59 -16.15 -0.77
N ALA A 131 -14.74 -15.00 -0.09
CA ALA A 131 -15.78 -14.03 -0.40
C ALA A 131 -15.26 -12.97 -1.38
N PHE A 132 -15.91 -12.83 -2.53
CA PHE A 132 -15.55 -11.85 -3.55
C PHE A 132 -16.52 -10.67 -3.50
N ASN A 133 -15.99 -9.50 -3.18
CA ASN A 133 -16.77 -8.26 -3.14
C ASN A 133 -16.46 -7.44 -4.39
N TYR A 134 -17.49 -7.17 -5.18
CA TYR A 134 -17.38 -6.42 -6.43
C TYR A 134 -17.74 -4.96 -6.19
N VAL A 135 -16.89 -4.06 -6.64
CA VAL A 135 -17.13 -2.61 -6.61
C VAL A 135 -17.10 -2.10 -8.04
N TYR A 136 -18.19 -1.45 -8.43
CA TYR A 136 -18.37 -0.87 -9.76
C TYR A 136 -18.14 0.62 -9.70
N ASN A 137 -17.35 1.13 -10.63
CA ASN A 137 -17.10 2.55 -10.83
C ASN A 137 -17.85 2.99 -12.08
N TYR A 138 -18.97 3.68 -11.91
CA TYR A 138 -19.64 4.34 -13.01
C TYR A 138 -18.95 5.67 -13.29
N THR A 139 -18.12 5.70 -14.33
CA THR A 139 -17.72 6.97 -14.94
C THR A 139 -18.82 7.39 -15.88
N ASP A 140 -19.41 8.56 -15.64
CA ASP A 140 -20.33 9.13 -16.60
C ASP A 140 -19.57 9.33 -17.93
N HIS A 141 -20.12 8.77 -19.00
CA HIS A 141 -19.57 8.88 -20.35
C HIS A 141 -20.15 10.10 -21.10
N PHE A 142 -20.82 11.03 -20.42
CA PHE A 142 -21.41 12.21 -21.04
C PHE A 142 -20.37 13.28 -21.39
N ASP A 143 -19.55 13.00 -22.39
CA ASP A 143 -18.85 13.99 -23.22
C ASP A 143 -18.97 13.52 -24.68
N SER A 144 -20.02 13.98 -25.37
CA SER A 144 -20.18 13.89 -26.84
C SER A 144 -19.95 15.26 -27.47
#